data_AF-A0A521B9E3-F1
#
_entry.id   AF-A0A521B9E3-F1
#
_cell.length_a   1.000
_cell.length_b   1.000
_cell.length_c   1.000
_cell.angle_alpha   90.00
_cell.angle_beta   90.00
_cell.angle_gamma   90.00
#
_symmetry.space_group_name_H-M   'P 1'
#
loop_
_entity.id
_entity.type
_entity.pdbx_description
1 polymer ?
#
loop_
_entity_poly.entity_id
_entity_poly.type
_entity_poly.pdbx_seq_one_letter_code
_entity_poly.pdbx_strand_id
1 'polypeptide(L)'
;MYAVEKKLGIAAESIRNVINKEFLTAGGYRWFLKSYTPTEEDFIVTDNPNLSDRMLNTSLWKKLGKPAVDQNNLPACLNLSLKDLPGEKWKTIPGFDNRFVISNKGRVKRLAGWTSSGRTIYLKELILSQIMSSNTESTYSLYCLVLHKEKNTRITIAKWVYFCFIKQYDIHSKIWVVINKSKPLWDVDVSKLSLKTIYYVLKAKK
;
A
#
# COMPACT_ATOMS: atom_id res chain seq x y z
N MET A 1 -31.25 3.87 -16.41
CA MET A 1 -30.40 4.09 -15.21
C MET A 1 -31.26 4.32 -13.97
N TYR A 2 -32.15 5.31 -13.92
CA TYR A 2 -33.00 5.59 -12.75
C TYR A 2 -33.89 4.42 -12.27
N ALA A 3 -34.42 3.60 -13.18
CA ALA A 3 -35.17 2.39 -12.80
C ALA A 3 -34.32 1.35 -12.06
N VAL A 4 -33.03 1.27 -12.40
CA VAL A 4 -32.06 0.38 -11.74
C VAL A 4 -31.64 0.95 -10.40
N GLU A 5 -31.41 2.27 -10.32
CA GLU A 5 -31.10 2.96 -9.07
C GLU A 5 -32.19 2.70 -8.01
N LYS A 6 -33.46 2.82 -8.38
CA LYS A 6 -34.60 2.51 -7.50
C LYS A 6 -34.65 1.05 -7.07
N LYS A 7 -34.20 0.12 -7.92
CA LYS A 7 -34.28 -1.33 -7.68
C LYS A 7 -33.08 -1.90 -6.92
N LEU A 8 -31.88 -1.39 -7.19
CA LEU A 8 -30.61 -1.92 -6.69
C LEU A 8 -29.89 -0.97 -5.73
N GLY A 9 -30.39 0.25 -5.54
CA GLY A 9 -29.74 1.27 -4.69
C GLY A 9 -28.40 1.77 -5.25
N ILE A 10 -28.15 1.60 -6.55
CA ILE A 10 -26.90 2.02 -7.20
C ILE A 10 -27.14 3.36 -7.87
N ALA A 11 -26.43 4.41 -7.43
CA ALA A 11 -26.58 5.75 -7.97
C ALA A 11 -26.41 5.81 -9.50
N ALA A 12 -27.31 6.51 -10.20
CA ALA A 12 -27.25 6.63 -11.66
C ALA A 12 -25.93 7.22 -12.17
N GLU A 13 -25.33 8.15 -11.41
CA GLU A 13 -24.00 8.70 -11.70
C GLU A 13 -22.91 7.63 -11.69
N SER A 14 -22.94 6.73 -10.71
CA SER A 14 -21.97 5.63 -10.64
C SER A 14 -22.10 4.69 -11.84
N ILE A 15 -23.33 4.43 -12.30
CA ILE A 15 -23.61 3.66 -13.52
C ILE A 15 -23.08 4.40 -14.75
N ARG A 16 -23.33 5.71 -14.85
CA ARG A 16 -22.88 6.55 -15.96
C ARG A 16 -21.35 6.56 -16.07
N ASN A 17 -20.64 6.68 -14.96
CA ASN A 17 -19.18 6.68 -14.96
C ASN A 17 -18.60 5.32 -15.42
N VAL A 18 -19.33 4.21 -15.21
CA VAL A 18 -18.94 2.89 -15.76
C VAL A 18 -19.16 2.85 -17.27
N ILE A 19 -20.30 3.34 -17.75
CA ILE A 19 -20.59 3.42 -19.20
C ILE A 19 -19.55 4.31 -19.90
N ASN A 20 -19.12 5.41 -19.27
CA ASN A 20 -18.07 6.30 -19.76
C ASN A 20 -16.65 5.72 -19.62
N LYS A 21 -16.49 4.50 -19.10
CA LYS A 21 -15.21 3.84 -18.83
C LYS A 21 -14.31 4.58 -17.82
N GLU A 22 -14.86 5.49 -17.02
CA GLU A 22 -14.15 6.16 -15.92
C GLU A 22 -13.93 5.21 -14.75
N PHE A 23 -14.87 4.28 -14.53
CA PHE A 23 -14.74 3.20 -13.57
C PHE A 23 -15.11 1.86 -14.19
N LEU A 24 -14.59 0.80 -13.59
CA LEU A 24 -14.82 -0.56 -14.08
C LEU A 24 -16.23 -1.08 -13.78
N THR A 25 -16.74 -0.77 -12.58
CA THR A 25 -17.96 -1.36 -12.02
C THR A 25 -18.72 -0.36 -11.13
N ALA A 26 -20.03 -0.60 -10.97
CA ALA A 26 -20.88 0.10 -10.01
C ALA A 26 -21.83 -0.92 -9.37
N GLY A 27 -21.85 -0.94 -8.03
CA GLY A 27 -22.62 -1.92 -7.23
C GLY A 27 -22.28 -3.38 -7.52
N GLY A 28 -21.05 -3.68 -7.94
CA GLY A 28 -20.62 -5.04 -8.28
C GLY A 28 -20.90 -5.49 -9.72
N TYR A 29 -21.56 -4.65 -10.52
CA TYR A 29 -21.92 -4.99 -11.91
C TYR A 29 -21.09 -4.20 -12.91
N ARG A 30 -20.89 -4.81 -14.08
CA ARG A 30 -20.52 -4.12 -15.32
C ARG A 30 -21.77 -3.52 -15.95
N TRP A 31 -21.65 -2.31 -16.48
CA TRP A 31 -22.76 -1.60 -17.08
C TRP A 31 -22.43 -1.31 -18.54
N PHE A 32 -23.31 -1.75 -19.43
CA PHE A 32 -23.22 -1.51 -20.85
C PHE A 32 -24.54 -0.93 -21.35
N LEU A 33 -24.48 -0.10 -22.39
CA LEU A 33 -25.68 0.31 -23.09
C LEU A 33 -26.27 -0.91 -23.78
N LYS A 34 -27.61 -1.02 -23.81
CA LYS A 34 -28.31 -2.15 -24.45
C LYS A 34 -27.94 -2.29 -25.94
N SER A 35 -27.57 -1.20 -26.60
CA SER A 35 -27.15 -1.14 -28.00
C SER A 35 -25.70 -1.57 -28.23
N TYR A 36 -24.93 -1.81 -27.18
CA TYR A 36 -23.51 -2.12 -27.24
C TYR A 36 -23.29 -3.60 -26.91
N THR A 37 -22.50 -4.29 -27.74
CA THR A 37 -22.06 -5.67 -27.49
C THR A 37 -20.67 -5.62 -26.86
N PRO A 38 -20.51 -6.05 -25.60
CA PRO A 38 -19.21 -6.03 -24.93
C PRO A 38 -18.19 -6.94 -25.63
N THR A 39 -16.94 -6.48 -25.70
CA THR A 39 -15.80 -7.29 -26.18
C THR A 39 -14.90 -7.70 -25.02
N GLU A 40 -13.92 -8.58 -25.25
CA GLU A 40 -12.97 -9.00 -24.21
C GLU A 40 -12.22 -7.81 -23.62
N GLU A 41 -11.90 -6.80 -24.43
CA GLU A 41 -11.19 -5.58 -24.02
C GLU A 41 -11.95 -4.78 -22.97
N ASP A 42 -13.28 -4.80 -22.99
CA ASP A 42 -14.08 -4.11 -21.95
C ASP A 42 -13.92 -4.75 -20.57
N PHE A 43 -13.46 -6.00 -20.52
CA PHE A 43 -13.18 -6.71 -19.29
C PHE A 43 -11.74 -6.52 -18.82
N ILE A 44 -10.85 -6.03 -19.69
CA ILE A 44 -9.46 -5.71 -19.37
C ILE A 44 -9.40 -4.41 -18.58
N VAL A 45 -8.78 -4.44 -17.40
CA VAL A 45 -8.47 -3.22 -16.66
C VAL A 45 -7.27 -2.57 -17.34
N THR A 46 -7.47 -1.43 -18.00
CA THR A 46 -6.38 -0.65 -18.61
C THR A 46 -5.63 0.16 -17.54
N ASP A 47 -4.36 0.48 -17.79
CA ASP A 47 -3.59 1.29 -16.85
C ASP A 47 -4.09 2.74 -16.86
N ASN A 48 -4.11 3.38 -15.70
CA ASN A 48 -4.10 4.84 -15.68
C ASN A 48 -2.67 5.24 -16.06
N PRO A 49 -2.44 5.85 -17.23
CA PRO A 49 -1.09 6.19 -17.70
C PRO A 49 -0.33 7.06 -16.69
N ASN A 50 -1.04 7.86 -15.87
CA ASN A 50 -0.44 8.70 -14.84
C ASN A 50 0.13 7.93 -13.63
N LEU A 51 -0.32 6.69 -13.39
CA LEU A 51 0.14 5.85 -12.28
C LEU A 51 1.19 4.83 -12.74
N SER A 52 1.10 4.32 -13.96
CA SER A 52 2.07 3.36 -14.52
C SER A 52 3.46 3.97 -14.71
N ASP A 53 3.55 5.29 -14.88
CA ASP A 53 4.82 5.98 -15.18
C ASP A 53 5.58 6.43 -13.91
N ARG A 54 4.94 6.38 -12.73
CA ARG A 54 5.53 6.92 -11.51
C ARG A 54 6.41 5.89 -10.81
N MET A 55 7.64 5.73 -11.31
CA MET A 55 8.64 4.80 -10.72
C MET A 55 9.23 5.29 -9.39
N LEU A 56 9.13 6.60 -9.10
CA LEU A 56 9.72 7.24 -7.93
C LEU A 56 8.65 7.90 -7.03
N ASN A 57 8.72 7.63 -5.73
CA ASN A 57 7.97 8.35 -4.71
C ASN A 57 8.58 9.75 -4.46
N THR A 58 8.26 10.69 -5.35
CA THR A 58 8.76 12.07 -5.30
C THR A 58 8.37 12.83 -4.04
N SER A 59 7.23 12.50 -3.41
CA SER A 59 6.78 13.14 -2.17
C SER A 59 7.69 12.76 -1.01
N LEU A 60 7.95 11.47 -0.83
CA LEU A 60 8.87 10.99 0.20
C LEU A 60 10.30 11.46 -0.08
N TRP A 61 10.76 11.41 -1.33
CA TRP A 61 12.10 11.89 -1.71
C TRP A 61 12.34 13.36 -1.30
N LYS A 62 11.36 14.25 -1.55
CA LYS A 62 11.41 15.64 -1.09
C LYS A 62 11.48 15.74 0.43
N LYS A 63 10.65 14.96 1.15
CA LYS A 63 10.63 14.95 2.63
C LYS A 63 11.92 14.42 3.25
N LEU A 64 12.64 13.54 2.56
CA LEU A 64 13.94 13.02 2.99
C LEU A 64 15.11 13.97 2.72
N GLY A 65 14.85 15.19 2.23
CA GLY A 65 15.89 16.15 1.90
C GLY A 65 16.52 15.94 0.52
N LYS A 66 15.82 15.26 -0.40
CA LYS A 66 16.29 14.97 -1.77
C LYS A 66 17.66 14.28 -1.79
N PRO A 67 17.81 13.13 -1.12
CA PRO A 67 19.08 12.39 -1.15
C PRO A 67 19.46 12.08 -2.61
N ALA A 68 20.76 12.05 -2.88
CA ALA A 68 21.28 11.58 -4.17
C ALA A 68 20.83 10.12 -4.35
N VAL A 69 20.12 9.85 -5.46
CA VAL A 69 19.61 8.52 -5.80
C VAL A 69 20.07 8.16 -7.21
N ASP A 70 20.55 6.94 -7.36
CA ASP A 70 20.81 6.35 -8.67
C ASP A 70 19.47 5.92 -9.29
N GLN A 71 19.17 6.41 -10.49
CA GLN A 71 17.95 6.06 -11.21
C GLN A 71 17.88 4.55 -11.53
N ASN A 72 19.03 3.90 -11.71
CA ASN A 72 19.12 2.47 -11.98
C ASN A 72 18.97 1.61 -10.71
N ASN A 73 19.19 2.21 -9.53
CA ASN A 73 19.16 1.52 -8.25
C ASN A 73 18.48 2.38 -7.17
N LEU A 74 17.19 2.66 -7.39
CA LEU A 74 16.39 3.43 -6.45
C LEU A 74 16.28 2.73 -5.09
N PRO A 75 16.45 3.47 -3.98
CA PRO A 75 16.16 2.95 -2.65
C PRO A 75 14.78 2.32 -2.53
N ALA A 76 14.69 1.24 -1.76
CA ALA A 76 13.45 0.46 -1.63
C ALA A 76 12.25 1.32 -1.19
N CYS A 77 12.44 2.25 -0.25
CA CYS A 77 11.36 3.13 0.22
C CYS A 77 10.87 4.14 -0.83
N LEU A 78 11.67 4.41 -1.87
CA LEU A 78 11.38 5.35 -2.95
C LEU A 78 10.93 4.66 -4.24
N ASN A 79 11.27 3.39 -4.42
CA ASN A 79 11.00 2.61 -5.62
C ASN A 79 9.55 2.10 -5.68
N LEU A 80 8.78 2.60 -6.65
CA LEU A 80 7.39 2.21 -6.90
C LEU A 80 7.23 1.19 -8.04
N SER A 81 8.33 0.73 -8.65
CA SER A 81 8.30 -0.28 -9.70
C SER A 81 7.88 -1.65 -9.17
N LEU A 82 7.05 -2.37 -9.94
CA LEU A 82 6.66 -3.74 -9.61
C LEU A 82 7.82 -4.74 -9.70
N LYS A 83 8.92 -4.38 -10.39
CA LYS A 83 10.13 -5.20 -10.50
C LYS A 83 10.74 -5.42 -9.12
N ASP A 84 11.10 -6.66 -8.83
CA ASP A 84 11.75 -7.02 -7.58
C ASP A 84 13.20 -6.49 -7.54
N LEU A 85 13.62 -6.05 -6.35
CA LEU A 85 14.97 -5.58 -6.11
C LEU A 85 15.92 -6.77 -5.83
N PRO A 86 17.24 -6.63 -6.05
CA PRO A 86 18.19 -7.69 -5.73
C PRO A 86 18.10 -8.15 -4.27
N GLY A 87 17.91 -9.45 -4.06
CA GLY A 87 17.77 -10.08 -2.74
C GLY A 87 16.47 -9.75 -2.00
N GLU A 88 15.48 -9.17 -2.70
CA GLU A 88 14.17 -8.91 -2.14
C GLU A 88 13.36 -10.20 -2.00
N LYS A 89 12.74 -10.38 -0.84
CA LYS A 89 11.87 -11.51 -0.51
C LYS A 89 10.57 -10.98 0.03
N TRP A 90 9.45 -11.50 -0.47
CA TRP A 90 8.10 -11.08 -0.09
C TRP A 90 7.45 -12.05 0.88
N LYS A 91 6.66 -11.52 1.81
CA LYS A 91 5.76 -12.30 2.69
C LYS A 91 4.41 -11.63 2.79
N THR A 92 3.35 -12.42 2.82
CA THR A 92 1.98 -11.94 3.08
C THR A 92 1.93 -11.23 4.42
N ILE A 93 1.20 -10.11 4.48
CA ILE A 93 0.93 -9.38 5.72
C ILE A 93 -0.31 -10.02 6.38
N PRO A 94 -0.18 -10.69 7.54
CA PRO A 94 -1.32 -11.32 8.18
C PRO A 94 -2.36 -10.29 8.63
N GLY A 95 -3.63 -10.69 8.60
CA GLY A 95 -4.75 -9.83 9.00
C GLY A 95 -5.25 -8.87 7.92
N PHE A 96 -4.78 -8.97 6.67
CA PHE A 96 -5.25 -8.16 5.54
C PHE A 96 -5.81 -8.98 4.36
N ASP A 97 -6.45 -10.10 4.66
CA ASP A 97 -7.16 -10.95 3.68
C ASP A 97 -6.28 -11.40 2.50
N ASN A 98 -4.98 -11.61 2.75
CA ASN A 98 -3.97 -11.92 1.75
C ASN A 98 -3.84 -10.90 0.60
N ARG A 99 -4.34 -9.67 0.77
CA ARG A 99 -4.32 -8.62 -0.28
C ARG A 99 -3.01 -7.86 -0.36
N PHE A 100 -2.17 -7.95 0.68
CA PHE A 100 -0.92 -7.20 0.75
C PHE A 100 0.23 -8.11 1.15
N VAL A 101 1.36 -7.87 0.52
CA VAL A 101 2.65 -8.49 0.87
C VAL A 101 3.64 -7.38 1.24
N ILE A 102 4.57 -7.70 2.13
CA ILE A 102 5.68 -6.83 2.52
C ILE A 102 7.00 -7.52 2.21
N SER A 103 7.97 -6.76 1.69
CA SER A 103 9.30 -7.27 1.43
C SER A 103 10.24 -7.13 2.63
N ASN A 104 11.29 -7.94 2.66
CA ASN A 104 12.38 -7.79 3.63
C ASN A 104 13.11 -6.44 3.55
N LYS A 105 12.98 -5.73 2.42
CA LYS A 105 13.49 -4.35 2.23
C LYS A 105 12.46 -3.27 2.62
N GLY A 106 11.29 -3.68 3.10
CA GLY A 106 10.25 -2.78 3.60
C GLY A 106 9.32 -2.19 2.53
N ARG A 107 9.33 -2.69 1.29
CA ARG A 107 8.30 -2.32 0.30
C ARG A 107 6.99 -3.02 0.61
N VAL A 108 5.87 -2.35 0.38
CA VAL A 108 4.53 -2.94 0.52
C VAL A 108 3.89 -3.00 -0.86
N LYS A 109 3.45 -4.18 -1.26
CA LYS A 109 2.79 -4.42 -2.54
C LYS A 109 1.36 -4.85 -2.26
N ARG A 110 0.40 -4.17 -2.87
CA ARG A 110 -0.99 -4.65 -2.97
C ARG A 110 -1.03 -5.64 -4.11
N LEU A 111 -1.55 -6.84 -3.87
CA LEU A 111 -1.77 -7.84 -4.91
C LEU A 111 -2.98 -7.46 -5.77
N ALA A 112 -2.98 -7.93 -7.02
CA ALA A 112 -4.14 -7.76 -7.87
C ALA A 112 -5.33 -8.58 -7.33
N GLY A 113 -6.54 -8.02 -7.40
CA GLY A 113 -7.72 -8.73 -6.97
C GLY A 113 -8.95 -7.86 -6.77
N TRP A 114 -10.07 -8.52 -6.51
CA TRP A 114 -11.34 -7.88 -6.22
C TRP A 114 -11.42 -7.39 -4.77
N THR A 115 -11.97 -6.20 -4.57
CA THR A 115 -12.37 -5.76 -3.23
C THR A 115 -13.72 -6.38 -2.85
N SER A 116 -13.79 -7.01 -1.69
CA SER A 116 -15.02 -7.62 -1.16
C SER A 116 -15.80 -6.72 -0.19
N SER A 117 -15.19 -5.63 0.30
CA SER A 117 -15.81 -4.69 1.25
C SER A 117 -16.08 -3.34 0.59
N GLY A 118 -17.34 -2.88 0.58
CA GLY A 118 -17.78 -1.63 -0.03
C GLY A 118 -18.01 -1.74 -1.54
N ARG A 119 -17.49 -0.78 -2.32
CA ARG A 119 -17.57 -0.81 -3.79
C ARG A 119 -16.67 -1.93 -4.32
N THR A 120 -17.27 -2.96 -4.93
CA THR A 120 -16.54 -4.04 -5.61
C THR A 120 -15.84 -3.49 -6.83
N ILE A 121 -14.53 -3.29 -6.73
CA ILE A 121 -13.65 -2.86 -7.81
C ILE A 121 -12.51 -3.85 -7.93
N TYR A 122 -12.05 -4.08 -9.15
CA TYR A 122 -10.81 -4.80 -9.38
C TYR A 122 -9.65 -3.81 -9.19
N LEU A 123 -8.72 -4.15 -8.31
CA LEU A 123 -7.52 -3.38 -8.08
C LEU A 123 -6.34 -4.12 -8.69
N LYS A 124 -5.54 -3.41 -9.49
CA LYS A 124 -4.27 -3.92 -9.99
C LYS A 124 -3.22 -4.00 -8.89
N GLU A 125 -2.22 -4.83 -9.16
CA GLU A 125 -1.00 -4.91 -8.37
C GLU A 125 -0.31 -3.54 -8.35
N LEU A 126 0.17 -3.14 -7.18
CA LEU A 126 0.79 -1.82 -7.00
C LEU A 126 1.75 -1.82 -5.80
N ILE A 127 2.95 -1.25 -5.98
CA ILE A 127 3.78 -0.85 -4.84
C ILE A 127 3.18 0.39 -4.19
N LEU A 128 2.83 0.30 -2.92
CA LEU A 128 2.25 1.40 -2.18
C LEU A 128 3.30 2.45 -1.85
N SER A 129 2.94 3.72 -2.08
CA SER A 129 3.77 4.85 -1.66
C SER A 129 3.91 4.87 -0.14
N GLN A 130 5.16 4.95 0.32
CA GLN A 130 5.48 5.15 1.73
C GLN A 130 5.37 6.63 2.10
N ILE A 131 4.95 6.88 3.33
CA ILE A 131 4.75 8.19 3.92
C ILE A 131 5.62 8.27 5.18
N MET A 132 6.22 9.44 5.39
CA MET A 132 6.99 9.73 6.60
C MET A 132 6.09 10.30 7.70
N SER A 133 6.18 9.73 8.89
CA SER A 133 5.61 10.24 10.14
C SER A 133 6.75 10.63 11.07
N SER A 134 6.89 11.92 11.34
CA SER A 134 7.86 12.39 12.34
C SER A 134 7.42 11.92 13.73
N ASN A 135 8.36 11.40 14.51
CA ASN A 135 8.16 11.02 15.91
C ASN A 135 8.81 12.05 16.84
N THR A 136 9.97 12.56 16.45
CA THR A 136 10.69 13.69 17.06
C THR A 136 11.37 14.51 15.94
N GLU A 137 12.11 15.56 16.28
CA GLU A 137 12.88 16.35 15.31
C GLU A 137 13.90 15.50 14.52
N SER A 138 14.51 14.51 15.17
CA SER A 138 15.57 13.67 14.60
C SER A 138 15.14 12.23 14.26
N THR A 139 13.91 11.82 14.60
CA THR A 139 13.44 10.46 14.37
C THR A 139 12.09 10.44 13.66
N TYR A 140 11.97 9.56 12.67
CA TYR A 140 10.73 9.35 11.93
C TYR A 140 10.50 7.86 11.70
N SER A 141 9.27 7.53 11.31
CA SER A 141 8.87 6.21 10.88
C SER A 141 8.23 6.27 9.50
N LEU A 142 8.51 5.27 8.67
CA LEU A 142 7.84 5.10 7.39
C LEU A 142 6.62 4.20 7.54
N TYR A 143 5.58 4.50 6.79
CA TYR A 143 4.36 3.71 6.76
C TYR A 143 3.62 3.80 5.43
N CYS A 144 2.76 2.83 5.17
CA CYS A 144 1.75 2.91 4.11
C CYS A 144 0.36 3.03 4.74
N LEU A 145 -0.56 3.70 4.05
CA LEU A 145 -1.98 3.67 4.36
C LEU A 145 -2.66 2.65 3.44
N VAL A 146 -3.45 1.76 4.03
CA VAL A 146 -4.27 0.79 3.31
C VAL A 146 -5.71 0.86 3.76
N LEU A 147 -6.64 0.69 2.82
CA LEU A 147 -8.04 0.51 3.16
C LEU A 147 -8.31 -0.97 3.45
N HIS A 148 -8.69 -1.29 4.67
CA HIS A 148 -9.06 -2.64 5.09
C HIS A 148 -10.25 -2.57 6.03
N LYS A 149 -11.28 -3.38 5.75
CA LYS A 149 -12.56 -3.36 6.48
C LYS A 149 -13.12 -1.95 6.62
N GLU A 150 -13.16 -1.22 5.50
CA GLU A 150 -13.69 0.14 5.39
C GLU A 150 -12.96 1.20 6.26
N LYS A 151 -11.80 0.86 6.83
CA LYS A 151 -10.98 1.76 7.64
C LYS A 151 -9.58 1.93 7.06
N ASN A 152 -9.10 3.16 7.09
CA ASN A 152 -7.70 3.46 6.77
C ASN A 152 -6.80 2.92 7.89
N THR A 153 -6.07 1.86 7.58
CA THR A 153 -5.16 1.18 8.50
C THR A 153 -3.72 1.51 8.12
N ARG A 154 -2.90 1.75 9.13
CA ARG A 154 -1.48 2.08 8.96
C ARG A 154 -0.62 0.83 9.01
N ILE A 155 0.16 0.59 7.96
CA ILE A 155 1.21 -0.42 7.92
C ILE A 155 2.54 0.28 8.19
N THR A 156 2.98 0.27 9.45
CA THR A 156 4.30 0.81 9.84
C THR A 156 5.41 -0.14 9.40
N ILE A 157 6.30 0.31 8.52
CA ILE A 157 7.23 -0.55 7.79
C ILE A 157 8.12 -1.36 8.74
N ALA A 158 8.85 -0.71 9.64
CA ALA A 158 9.75 -1.41 10.56
C ALA A 158 9.03 -2.46 11.43
N LYS A 159 7.80 -2.16 11.90
CA LYS A 159 7.01 -3.11 12.72
C LYS A 159 6.66 -4.38 11.95
N TRP A 160 6.19 -4.22 10.71
CA TRP A 160 5.76 -5.33 9.88
C TRP A 160 6.93 -6.10 9.26
N VAL A 161 8.02 -5.43 8.90
CA VAL A 161 9.25 -6.11 8.47
C VAL A 161 9.79 -6.99 9.61
N TYR A 162 9.89 -6.48 10.83
CA TYR A 162 10.33 -7.28 11.98
C TYR A 162 9.41 -8.48 12.22
N PHE A 163 8.09 -8.24 12.24
CA PHE A 163 7.10 -9.29 12.47
C PHE A 163 7.18 -10.42 11.43
N CYS A 164 7.29 -10.07 10.15
CA CYS A 164 7.29 -11.05 9.06
C CYS A 164 8.65 -11.76 8.88
N PHE A 165 9.79 -11.08 9.12
CA PHE A 165 11.11 -11.59 8.76
C PHE A 165 12.02 -11.96 9.94
N ILE A 166 11.70 -11.54 11.17
CA ILE A 166 12.57 -11.76 12.33
C ILE A 166 11.85 -12.58 13.39
N LYS A 167 10.80 -12.03 14.00
CA LYS A 167 10.05 -12.71 15.07
C LYS A 167 8.64 -12.15 15.19
N GLN A 168 7.66 -13.04 15.28
CA GLN A 168 6.27 -12.67 15.54
C GLN A 168 6.09 -12.26 17.02
N TYR A 169 5.23 -11.27 17.24
CA TYR A 169 4.86 -10.74 18.56
C TYR A 169 3.45 -10.15 18.45
N ASP A 170 2.83 -9.76 19.57
CA ASP A 170 1.58 -9.02 19.49
C ASP A 170 1.81 -7.63 18.87
N ILE A 171 1.54 -7.54 17.56
CA ILE A 171 1.79 -6.35 16.75
C ILE A 171 0.83 -5.20 17.07
N HIS A 172 -0.34 -5.51 17.65
CA HIS A 172 -1.35 -4.54 18.05
C HIS A 172 -1.11 -4.02 19.48
N SER A 173 -0.26 -4.70 20.25
CA SER A 173 0.17 -4.23 21.57
C SER A 173 0.80 -2.84 21.51
N LYS A 174 0.45 -2.00 22.49
CA LYS A 174 1.09 -0.70 22.74
C LYS A 174 2.39 -0.84 23.55
N ILE A 175 2.69 -2.03 24.08
CA ILE A 175 3.87 -2.29 24.91
C ILE A 175 5.11 -2.49 24.03
N TRP A 176 4.94 -3.15 22.89
CA TRP A 176 6.04 -3.55 22.01
C TRP A 176 6.37 -2.48 20.97
N VAL A 177 7.65 -2.09 20.92
CA VAL A 177 8.19 -1.10 19.98
C VAL A 177 9.35 -1.73 19.22
N VAL A 178 9.33 -1.57 17.89
CA VAL A 178 10.46 -1.94 17.03
C VAL A 178 11.35 -0.72 16.85
N ILE A 179 12.60 -0.83 17.28
CA ILE A 179 13.64 0.18 17.10
C ILE A 179 14.39 -0.13 15.82
N ASN A 180 14.39 0.82 14.89
CA ASN A 180 15.18 0.79 13.67
C ASN A 180 16.49 1.57 13.90
N LYS A 181 17.63 0.87 13.78
CA LYS A 181 18.98 1.46 13.89
C LYS A 181 19.70 1.57 12.54
N SER A 182 19.00 1.39 11.42
CA SER A 182 19.56 1.64 10.09
C SER A 182 20.09 3.06 9.96
N LYS A 183 21.17 3.20 9.19
CA LYS A 183 21.72 4.48 8.77
C LYS A 183 21.92 4.43 7.25
N PRO A 184 21.11 5.15 6.47
CA PRO A 184 20.01 6.03 6.88
C PRO A 184 18.77 5.26 7.40
N LEU A 185 17.89 5.89 8.19
CA LEU A 185 16.72 5.23 8.79
C LEU A 185 15.72 4.71 7.74
N TRP A 186 15.65 5.34 6.57
CA TRP A 186 14.76 4.92 5.49
C TRP A 186 15.25 3.67 4.74
N ASP A 187 16.53 3.30 4.88
CA ASP A 187 17.11 2.09 4.30
C ASP A 187 17.06 0.93 5.30
N VAL A 188 15.90 0.28 5.37
CA VAL A 188 15.61 -0.72 6.41
C VAL A 188 16.48 -1.96 6.20
N ASP A 189 17.29 -2.25 7.22
CA ASP A 189 18.11 -3.45 7.32
C ASP A 189 17.56 -4.30 8.45
N VAL A 190 17.12 -5.52 8.12
CA VAL A 190 16.51 -6.45 9.07
C VAL A 190 17.43 -6.75 10.25
N SER A 191 18.74 -6.78 10.04
CA SER A 191 19.72 -7.05 11.12
C SER A 191 19.80 -5.91 12.15
N LYS A 192 19.35 -4.71 11.76
CA LYS A 192 19.37 -3.49 12.59
C LYS A 192 18.01 -3.19 13.24
N LEU A 193 17.05 -4.10 13.13
CA LEU A 193 15.77 -4.01 13.81
C LEU A 193 15.80 -4.77 15.14
N SER A 194 15.29 -4.15 16.20
CA SER A 194 15.19 -4.80 17.51
C SER A 194 13.85 -4.53 18.18
N LEU A 195 13.28 -5.55 18.81
CA LEU A 195 12.06 -5.45 19.60
C LEU A 195 12.40 -5.07 21.04
N LYS A 196 11.77 -4.02 21.56
CA LYS A 196 11.91 -3.54 22.94
C LYS A 196 10.54 -3.22 23.51
N THR A 197 10.46 -3.13 24.82
CA THR A 197 9.27 -2.58 25.50
C THR A 197 9.32 -1.06 25.48
N ILE A 198 8.16 -0.42 25.52
CA ILE A 198 8.06 1.04 25.60
C ILE A 198 8.78 1.59 26.85
N TYR A 199 8.71 0.88 27.98
CA TYR A 199 9.41 1.24 29.21
C TYR A 199 10.94 1.29 29.03
N TYR A 200 11.50 0.33 28.28
CA TYR A 200 12.93 0.33 27.96
C TYR A 200 13.34 1.58 27.17
N VAL A 201 12.52 1.97 26.18
CA VAL A 201 12.78 3.14 25.34
C VAL A 201 12.66 4.44 26.13
N LEU A 202 11.66 4.54 27.03
CA LEU A 202 11.44 5.72 27.86
C LEU A 202 12.54 5.89 28.91
N LYS A 203 13.03 4.80 29.49
CA LYS A 203 14.15 4.84 30.46
C LYS A 203 15.45 5.31 29.83
N ALA A 204 15.70 4.96 28.57
CA ALA A 204 16.90 5.37 27.83
C ALA A 204 16.91 6.83 27.37
N LYS A 205 15.79 7.57 27.54
CA LYS A 205 15.67 9.01 27.22
C LYS A 205 15.87 9.92 28.43
N LYS A 206 15.93 9.36 29.65
CA LYS A 206 16.33 10.08 30.86
C LYS A 206 17.84 9.98 31.01
#